data_AF-A0A7S4SZ82-F1
#
_entry.id   AF-A0A7S4SZ82-F1
#
_cell.length_a   1.000
_cell.length_b   1.000
_cell.length_c   1.000
_cell.angle_alpha   90.00
_cell.angle_beta   90.00
_cell.angle_gamma   90.00
#
_symmetry.space_group_name_H-M   'P 1'
#
loop_
_entity.id
_entity.type
_entity.pdbx_description
1 polymer ?
#
loop_
_entity_poly.entity_id
_entity_poly.type
_entity_poly.pdbx_seq_one_letter_code
_entity_poly.pdbx_strand_id
1 'polypeptide(L)'
;ESNKNSNKKESFHGKTAGSFASYYYDGLAKFQNRNYKEAQILFEESMQYADGKKTKGPNIELANMYECHGCASFILGQCEKADHSYKQAVHIFQIKRSEHEEDLARVMMKRGDLMLMRDRARAKMYYAASLGLWTKLLNDEKEK
;
A
#
# COMPACT_ATOMS: atom_id res chain seq x y z
N GLU A 1 -6.52 51.36 13.31
CA GLU A 1 -7.33 50.21 12.87
C GLU A 1 -6.42 49.12 12.33
N SER A 2 -6.73 47.88 12.71
CA SER A 2 -6.19 46.61 12.20
C SER A 2 -6.33 46.54 10.67
N ASN A 3 -5.55 45.78 9.90
CA ASN A 3 -5.37 44.34 10.06
C ASN A 3 -4.20 43.83 9.19
N LYS A 4 -3.44 42.89 9.75
CA LYS A 4 -2.41 42.08 9.09
C LYS A 4 -3.09 41.05 8.20
N ASN A 5 -2.51 40.73 7.04
CA ASN A 5 -2.69 39.38 6.50
C ASN A 5 -1.41 38.91 5.79
N SER A 6 -0.66 38.09 6.50
CA SER A 6 0.53 37.39 6.04
C SER A 6 0.27 35.89 6.15
N ASN A 7 0.53 35.17 5.05
CA ASN A 7 0.98 33.77 4.96
C ASN A 7 0.45 32.74 5.98
N LYS A 8 -0.16 31.67 5.46
CA LYS A 8 0.00 30.34 6.05
C LYS A 8 0.05 29.26 4.97
N LYS A 9 1.27 28.89 4.59
CA LYS A 9 1.58 27.51 4.20
C LYS A 9 1.35 26.68 5.46
N GLU A 10 0.35 25.82 5.45
CA GLU A 10 0.15 24.86 6.54
C GLU A 10 1.22 23.77 6.42
N SER A 11 2.34 23.99 7.09
CA SER A 11 3.17 22.89 7.55
C SER A 11 2.36 22.11 8.59
N PHE A 12 1.86 20.95 8.21
CA PHE A 12 1.37 19.98 9.19
C PHE A 12 2.57 19.40 9.93
N HIS A 13 2.99 20.09 11.00
CA HIS A 13 3.84 19.55 12.05
C HIS A 13 2.99 19.54 13.32
N GLY A 14 2.25 18.45 13.48
CA GLY A 14 1.51 18.13 14.70
C GLY A 14 1.78 16.68 15.07
N LYS A 15 2.65 16.46 16.05
CA LYS A 15 2.90 15.18 16.70
C LYS A 15 1.56 14.52 17.09
N THR A 16 1.14 13.52 16.32
CA THR A 16 0.19 12.48 16.78
C THR A 16 0.98 11.17 16.90
N ALA A 17 1.96 11.13 17.79
CA ALA A 17 2.65 9.88 18.08
C ALA A 17 1.60 8.88 18.62
N GLY A 18 1.40 7.75 17.93
CA GLY A 18 0.52 6.68 18.40
C GLY A 18 -0.83 6.55 17.70
N SER A 19 -0.98 6.91 16.43
CA SER A 19 -2.17 6.55 15.63
C SER A 19 -1.79 5.78 14.37
N PHE A 20 -2.71 4.97 13.84
CA PHE A 20 -2.57 4.27 12.57
C PHE A 20 -2.08 5.21 11.45
N ALA A 21 -2.80 6.31 11.24
CA ALA A 21 -2.52 7.27 10.17
C ALA A 21 -1.15 7.92 10.33
N SER A 22 -0.77 8.28 11.55
CA SER A 22 0.52 8.92 11.83
C SER A 22 1.69 8.02 11.42
N TYR A 23 1.71 6.78 11.92
CA TYR A 23 2.74 5.81 11.56
C TYR A 23 2.73 5.48 10.06
N TYR A 24 1.55 5.39 9.45
CA TYR A 24 1.44 5.12 8.02
C TYR A 24 2.05 6.26 7.17
N TYR A 25 1.69 7.52 7.43
CA TYR A 25 2.18 8.66 6.65
C TYR A 25 3.67 8.93 6.91
N ASP A 26 4.15 8.76 8.15
CA ASP A 26 5.59 8.81 8.43
C ASP A 26 6.34 7.69 7.69
N GLY A 27 5.76 6.48 7.67
CA GLY A 27 6.30 5.35 6.90
C GLY A 27 6.39 5.65 5.40
N LEU A 28 5.35 6.26 4.81
CA LEU A 28 5.37 6.71 3.42
C LEU A 28 6.46 7.76 3.17
N ALA A 29 6.62 8.74 4.06
CA ALA A 29 7.65 9.75 3.94
C ALA A 29 9.06 9.14 3.98
N LYS A 30 9.29 8.14 4.86
CA LYS A 30 10.55 7.39 4.90
C LYS A 30 10.76 6.57 3.63
N PHE A 31 9.70 5.94 3.11
CA PHE A 31 9.74 5.15 1.88
C PHE A 31 10.14 6.01 0.68
N GLN A 32 9.53 7.19 0.52
CA GLN A 32 9.84 8.15 -0.54
C GLN A 32 11.29 8.64 -0.46
N ASN A 33 11.81 8.82 0.76
CA ASN A 33 13.21 9.16 1.01
C ASN A 33 14.17 7.97 0.92
N ARG A 34 13.72 6.82 0.39
CA ARG A 34 14.50 5.57 0.25
C ARG A 34 15.02 5.00 1.57
N ASN A 35 14.47 5.44 2.69
CA ASN A 35 14.77 4.88 4.00
C ASN A 35 13.84 3.69 4.29
N TYR A 36 14.05 2.61 3.54
CA TYR A 36 13.14 1.47 3.51
C TYR A 36 13.07 0.71 4.84
N LYS A 37 14.16 0.72 5.64
CA LYS A 37 14.20 0.07 6.94
C LYS A 37 13.32 0.79 7.96
N GLU A 38 13.44 2.12 8.06
CA GLU A 38 12.55 2.90 8.93
C GLU A 38 11.11 2.88 8.42
N ALA A 39 10.90 2.95 7.11
CA ALA A 39 9.57 2.84 6.53
C ALA A 39 8.89 1.52 6.92
N GLN A 40 9.61 0.39 6.81
CA GLN A 40 9.12 -0.92 7.20
C GLN A 40 8.68 -0.95 8.67
N ILE A 41 9.53 -0.46 9.59
CA ILE A 41 9.22 -0.43 11.03
C ILE A 41 7.94 0.37 11.29
N LEU A 42 7.81 1.56 10.67
CA LEU A 42 6.63 2.41 10.83
C LEU A 42 5.36 1.75 10.27
N PHE A 43 5.46 1.04 9.15
CA PHE A 43 4.33 0.25 8.66
C PHE A 43 3.96 -0.91 9.60
N GLU A 44 4.95 -1.59 10.19
CA GLU A 44 4.72 -2.64 11.21
C GLU A 44 4.04 -2.07 12.46
N GLU A 45 4.46 -0.91 12.95
CA GLU A 45 3.84 -0.21 14.09
C GLU A 45 2.39 0.22 13.77
N SER A 46 2.15 0.72 12.57
CA SER A 46 0.80 1.09 12.11
C SER A 46 -0.13 -0.15 12.02
N MET A 47 0.38 -1.27 11.50
CA MET A 47 -0.35 -2.56 11.47
C MET A 47 -0.73 -3.04 12.86
N GLN A 48 0.21 -3.01 13.81
CA GLN A 48 -0.06 -3.41 15.20
C GLN A 48 -1.14 -2.54 15.85
N TYR A 49 -1.15 -1.23 15.57
CA TYR A 49 -2.21 -0.34 16.04
C TYR A 49 -3.58 -0.72 15.45
N ALA A 50 -3.65 -0.99 14.14
CA ALA A 50 -4.90 -1.37 13.47
C ALA A 50 -5.48 -2.69 14.02
N ASP A 51 -4.62 -3.67 14.29
CA ASP A 51 -5.01 -4.97 14.85
C ASP A 51 -5.52 -4.82 16.30
N GLY A 52 -4.79 -4.06 17.13
CA GLY A 52 -5.19 -3.78 18.51
C GLY A 52 -6.53 -3.04 18.65
N LYS A 53 -6.97 -2.33 17.60
CA LYS A 53 -8.27 -1.64 17.56
C LYS A 53 -9.41 -2.48 16.98
N LYS A 54 -9.15 -3.74 16.56
CA LYS A 54 -10.15 -4.65 15.96
C LYS A 54 -11.00 -3.94 14.91
N THR A 55 -10.36 -3.36 13.90
CA THR A 55 -11.08 -2.74 12.79
C THR A 55 -12.09 -3.74 12.21
N LYS A 56 -13.38 -3.40 12.26
CA LYS A 56 -14.45 -4.28 11.77
C LYS A 56 -14.56 -4.12 10.26
N GLY A 57 -14.14 -5.14 9.52
CA GLY A 57 -14.32 -5.21 8.07
C GLY A 57 -13.09 -4.78 7.24
N PRO A 58 -13.17 -4.92 5.91
CA PRO A 58 -12.07 -4.60 5.00
C PRO A 58 -11.74 -3.10 5.04
N ASN A 59 -10.51 -2.78 5.47
CA ASN A 59 -9.98 -1.42 5.53
C ASN A 59 -8.99 -1.18 4.38
N ILE A 60 -9.32 -0.27 3.46
CA ILE A 60 -8.50 0.04 2.29
C ILE A 60 -7.18 0.69 2.66
N GLU A 61 -7.15 1.54 3.69
CA GLU A 61 -5.88 2.13 4.15
C GLU A 61 -4.93 1.05 4.68
N LEU A 62 -5.49 0.03 5.34
CA LEU A 62 -4.74 -1.15 5.77
C LEU A 62 -4.21 -1.96 4.57
N ALA A 63 -4.99 -2.09 3.48
CA ALA A 63 -4.53 -2.74 2.24
C ALA A 63 -3.37 -1.97 1.58
N ASN A 64 -3.48 -0.64 1.46
CA ASN A 64 -2.44 0.23 0.92
C ASN A 64 -1.16 0.15 1.76
N MET A 65 -1.30 0.09 3.08
CA MET A 65 -0.15 -0.10 3.97
C MET A 65 0.50 -1.47 3.80
N TYR A 66 -0.28 -2.56 3.69
CA TYR A 66 0.26 -3.88 3.37
C TYR A 66 1.01 -3.88 2.03
N GLU A 67 0.51 -3.17 1.02
CA GLU A 67 1.21 -2.98 -0.24
C GLU A 67 2.55 -2.25 -0.04
N CYS A 68 2.57 -1.14 0.70
CA CYS A 68 3.78 -0.36 0.95
C CYS A 68 4.81 -1.14 1.77
N HIS A 69 4.37 -1.85 2.81
CA HIS A 69 5.21 -2.74 3.60
C HIS A 69 5.78 -3.88 2.73
N GLY A 70 4.97 -4.44 1.83
CA GLY A 70 5.43 -5.45 0.87
C GLY A 70 6.53 -4.91 -0.05
N CYS A 71 6.39 -3.68 -0.55
CA CYS A 71 7.41 -3.01 -1.34
C CYS A 71 8.70 -2.78 -0.55
N ALA A 72 8.59 -2.25 0.67
CA ALA A 72 9.75 -2.01 1.52
C ALA A 72 10.50 -3.31 1.83
N SER A 73 9.75 -4.37 2.17
CA SER A 73 10.28 -5.71 2.43
C SER A 73 10.98 -6.29 1.20
N PHE A 74 10.39 -6.16 0.02
CA PHE A 74 10.98 -6.65 -1.23
C PHE A 74 12.30 -5.95 -1.56
N ILE A 75 12.35 -4.62 -1.43
CA ILE A 75 13.57 -3.83 -1.67
C ILE A 75 14.68 -4.22 -0.68
N LEU A 76 14.31 -4.55 0.56
CA LEU A 76 15.25 -5.04 1.58
C LEU A 76 15.63 -6.53 1.40
N GLY A 77 15.16 -7.21 0.35
CA GLY A 77 15.43 -8.62 0.07
C GLY A 77 14.62 -9.61 0.91
N GLN A 78 13.66 -9.14 1.72
CA GLN A 78 12.85 -9.94 2.63
C GLN A 78 11.64 -10.54 1.91
N CYS A 79 11.90 -11.48 1.00
CA CYS A 79 10.91 -12.00 0.06
C CYS A 79 9.67 -12.64 0.71
N GLU A 80 9.83 -13.31 1.86
CA GLU A 80 8.71 -13.96 2.56
C GLU A 80 7.78 -12.95 3.21
N LYS A 81 8.33 -11.92 3.86
CA LYS A 81 7.56 -10.79 4.40
C LYS A 81 6.82 -10.07 3.28
N ALA A 82 7.49 -9.84 2.15
CA ALA A 82 6.87 -9.22 0.98
C ALA A 82 5.66 -10.01 0.46
N ASP A 83 5.81 -11.34 0.28
CA ASP A 83 4.70 -12.19 -0.19
C ASP A 83 3.54 -12.18 0.81
N HIS A 84 3.83 -12.24 2.12
CA HIS A 84 2.80 -12.18 3.14
C HIS A 84 2.01 -10.87 3.05
N SER A 85 2.69 -9.72 3.01
CA SER A 85 2.02 -8.43 2.95
C SER A 85 1.23 -8.24 1.66
N TYR A 86 1.78 -8.62 0.51
CA TYR A 86 1.02 -8.56 -0.74
C TYR A 86 -0.21 -9.48 -0.73
N LYS A 87 -0.16 -10.66 -0.10
CA LYS A 87 -1.34 -11.52 0.07
C LYS A 87 -2.43 -10.85 0.90
N GLN A 88 -2.07 -10.16 1.98
CA GLN A 88 -3.03 -9.42 2.81
C GLN A 88 -3.66 -8.26 2.03
N ALA A 89 -2.87 -7.49 1.28
CA ALA A 89 -3.39 -6.43 0.41
C ALA A 89 -4.35 -6.98 -0.64
N VAL A 90 -3.98 -8.06 -1.35
CA VAL A 90 -4.86 -8.74 -2.33
C VAL A 90 -6.16 -9.17 -1.68
N HIS A 91 -6.12 -9.79 -0.49
CA HIS A 91 -7.32 -10.25 0.19
C HIS A 91 -8.31 -9.10 0.44
N ILE A 92 -7.83 -7.96 0.93
CA ILE A 92 -8.68 -6.80 1.22
C ILE A 92 -9.22 -6.17 -0.07
N PHE A 93 -8.35 -5.95 -1.07
CA PHE A 93 -8.79 -5.39 -2.36
C PHE A 93 -9.77 -6.31 -3.09
N GLN A 94 -9.64 -7.63 -2.95
CA GLN A 94 -10.59 -8.58 -3.53
C GLN A 94 -11.99 -8.46 -2.90
N ILE A 95 -12.08 -8.20 -1.59
CA ILE A 95 -13.37 -7.97 -0.92
C ILE A 95 -14.02 -6.67 -1.42
N LYS A 96 -13.22 -5.65 -1.71
CA LYS A 96 -13.65 -4.30 -2.16
C LYS A 96 -13.43 -4.07 -3.65
N ARG A 97 -13.46 -5.14 -4.44
CA ARG A 97 -12.95 -5.16 -5.82
C ARG A 97 -13.55 -4.07 -6.70
N SER A 98 -14.87 -3.85 -6.66
CA SER A 98 -15.55 -2.89 -7.56
C SER A 98 -15.01 -1.46 -7.50
N GLU A 99 -14.43 -1.06 -6.36
CA GLU A 99 -13.88 0.28 -6.13
C GLU A 99 -12.33 0.31 -6.23
N HIS A 100 -11.69 -0.87 -6.26
CA HIS A 100 -10.23 -1.02 -6.12
C HIS A 100 -9.63 -2.01 -7.12
N GLU A 101 -10.20 -2.12 -8.32
CA GLU A 101 -9.66 -3.01 -9.36
C GLU A 101 -8.25 -2.59 -9.80
N GLU A 102 -7.97 -1.29 -9.84
CA GLU A 102 -6.64 -0.74 -10.13
C GLU A 102 -5.61 -1.16 -9.07
N ASP A 103 -5.95 -0.97 -7.79
CA ASP A 103 -5.05 -1.34 -6.69
C ASP A 103 -4.80 -2.86 -6.67
N LEU A 104 -5.84 -3.67 -6.92
CA LEU A 104 -5.71 -5.11 -7.07
C LEU A 104 -4.78 -5.48 -8.23
N ALA A 105 -4.92 -4.81 -9.38
CA ALA A 105 -4.08 -5.05 -10.55
C ALA A 105 -2.61 -4.74 -10.26
N ARG A 106 -2.35 -3.63 -9.57
CA ARG A 106 -1.01 -3.19 -9.17
C ARG A 106 -0.36 -4.17 -8.19
N VAL A 107 -1.08 -4.63 -7.16
CA VAL A 107 -0.53 -5.62 -6.22
C VAL A 107 -0.29 -6.98 -6.89
N MET A 108 -1.16 -7.41 -7.80
CA MET A 108 -0.92 -8.64 -8.59
C MET A 108 0.38 -8.54 -9.39
N MET A 109 0.65 -7.40 -10.04
CA MET A 109 1.91 -7.18 -10.75
C MET A 109 3.12 -7.30 -9.81
N LYS A 110 3.07 -6.66 -8.64
CA LYS A 110 4.15 -6.73 -7.63
C LYS A 110 4.40 -8.16 -7.12
N ARG A 111 3.35 -8.98 -7.00
CA ARG A 111 3.50 -10.41 -6.70
C ARG A 111 4.13 -11.18 -7.85
N GLY A 112 3.83 -10.81 -9.09
CA GLY A 112 4.54 -11.30 -10.27
C GLY A 112 6.04 -11.02 -10.20
N ASP A 113 6.42 -9.78 -9.89
CA ASP A 113 7.83 -9.36 -9.75
C ASP A 113 8.55 -10.17 -8.66
N LEU A 114 7.89 -10.33 -7.50
CA LEU A 114 8.42 -11.13 -6.41
C LEU A 114 8.64 -12.61 -6.80
N MET A 115 7.70 -13.18 -7.57
CA MET A 115 7.77 -14.57 -8.02
C MET A 115 8.74 -14.76 -9.18
N LEU A 116 9.06 -13.73 -9.96
CA LEU A 116 9.94 -13.86 -11.12
C LEU A 116 11.31 -14.47 -10.76
N MET A 117 11.78 -14.19 -9.55
CA MET A 117 13.04 -14.68 -8.99
C MET A 117 12.96 -16.11 -8.41
N ARG A 118 11.75 -16.66 -8.22
CA ARG A 118 11.52 -17.94 -7.52
C ARG A 118 10.82 -18.98 -8.39
N ASP A 119 9.83 -18.56 -9.15
CA ASP A 119 8.95 -19.40 -9.96
C ASP A 119 8.35 -18.58 -11.10
N ARG A 120 8.93 -18.72 -12.29
CA ARG A 120 8.50 -18.02 -13.49
C ARG A 120 7.09 -18.39 -13.93
N ALA A 121 6.63 -19.62 -13.65
CA ALA A 121 5.27 -20.03 -14.00
C ALA A 121 4.25 -19.29 -13.14
N ARG A 122 4.47 -19.25 -11.82
CA ARG A 122 3.64 -18.44 -10.91
C ARG A 122 3.72 -16.95 -11.22
N ALA A 123 4.89 -16.42 -11.58
CA ALA A 123 5.02 -15.03 -12.01
C ALA A 123 4.11 -14.70 -13.22
N LYS A 124 4.13 -15.55 -14.25
CA LYS A 124 3.25 -15.40 -15.43
C LYS A 124 1.77 -15.39 -15.05
N MET A 125 1.35 -16.24 -14.10
CA MET A 125 -0.05 -16.26 -13.65
C MET A 125 -0.45 -14.92 -13.00
N TYR A 126 0.41 -14.36 -12.14
CA TYR A 126 0.14 -13.06 -11.52
C TYR A 126 0.14 -11.90 -12.52
N TYR A 127 1.07 -11.89 -13.48
CA TYR A 127 1.07 -10.89 -14.55
C TYR A 127 -0.15 -11.00 -15.45
N ALA A 128 -0.59 -12.21 -15.80
CA ALA A 128 -1.80 -12.42 -16.59
C ALA A 128 -3.05 -11.92 -15.84
N ALA A 129 -3.14 -12.18 -14.53
CA ALA A 129 -4.22 -11.68 -13.70
C ALA A 129 -4.23 -10.13 -13.63
N SER A 130 -3.06 -9.52 -13.45
CA SER A 130 -2.91 -8.05 -13.48
C SER A 130 -3.32 -7.45 -14.83
N LEU A 131 -2.83 -8.03 -15.93
CA LEU A 131 -3.15 -7.58 -17.29
C LEU A 131 -4.64 -7.70 -17.60
N GLY A 132 -5.31 -8.77 -17.14
CA GLY A 132 -6.75 -8.93 -17.29
C GLY A 132 -7.54 -7.82 -16.61
N LEU A 133 -7.12 -7.39 -15.41
CA LEU A 133 -7.75 -6.27 -14.70
C LEU A 133 -7.52 -4.94 -15.42
N TRP A 134 -6.28 -4.65 -15.84
CA TRP A 134 -5.98 -3.43 -16.60
C TRP A 134 -6.72 -3.35 -17.93
N THR A 135 -6.84 -4.48 -18.63
CA THR A 135 -7.58 -4.54 -19.90
C THR A 135 -9.05 -4.21 -19.69
N LYS A 136 -9.65 -4.73 -18.61
CA LYS A 136 -11.03 -4.41 -18.25
C LYS A 136 -11.20 -2.92 -17.96
N LEU A 137 -10.36 -2.35 -17.09
CA LEU A 137 -10.39 -0.93 -16.73
C LEU A 137 -10.31 -0.01 -17.96
N LEU A 138 -9.39 -0.31 -18.88
CA LEU A 138 -9.23 0.47 -20.12
C LEU A 138 -10.44 0.37 -21.05
N ASN A 139 -11.17 -0.74 -21.05
CA ASN A 139 -12.40 -0.86 -21.83
C ASN A 139 -13.54 -0.08 -21.16
N ASP A 140 -13.70 -0.22 -19.85
CA ASP A 140 -14.70 0.52 -19.05
C ASP A 140 -14.50 2.05 -19.15
N GLU A 141 -13.26 2.53 -19.34
CA GLU A 141 -12.96 3.95 -19.59
C GLU A 141 -13.35 4.42 -20.99
N LYS A 142 -13.20 3.56 -22.01
CA LYS A 142 -13.57 3.90 -23.40
C LYS A 142 -15.07 3.92 -23.66
N GLU A 143 -15.83 3.21 -22.83
CA GLU A 143 -17.29 3.09 -22.93
C GLU A 143 -18.03 4.20 -22.15
N LYS A 144 -17.30 5.08 -21.45
CA LYS A 144 -17.83 6.26 -20.75
C LYS A 144 -17.81 7.51 -21.64
#